data_AF-A0A2S2QP24-F1
#
_entry.id   AF-A0A2S2QP24-F1
#
_cell.length_a   1.000
_cell.length_b   1.000
_cell.length_c   1.000
_cell.angle_alpha   90.00
_cell.angle_beta   90.00
_cell.angle_gamma   90.00
#
_symmetry.space_group_name_H-M   'P 1'
#
loop_
_entity.id
_entity.type
_entity.pdbx_description
1 polymer ?
#
loop_
_entity_poly.entity_id
_entity_poly.type
_entity_poly.pdbx_seq_one_letter_code
_entity_poly.pdbx_strand_id
1 'polypeptide(L)'
;MTYKIQLWGTSKNSNLIKFKVFRSITLRVLFNAPWYVSNRILHHDLNLPSISSLASHHYNKFHKNTFKNSNPLISKLSSCTIPDNSPPLSCRLKLKWPLDLLNII
;
A
#
# COMPACT_ATOMS: atom_id res chain seq x y z
N MET A 1 -12.83 2.75 -0.11
CA MET A 1 -11.69 2.38 0.75
C MET A 1 -10.36 2.93 0.22
N THR A 2 -10.33 4.19 -0.25
CA THR A 2 -9.13 4.76 -0.90
C THR A 2 -8.32 5.61 0.06
N TYR A 3 -8.98 6.24 1.04
CA TYR A 3 -8.33 7.13 2.01
C TYR A 3 -7.35 6.41 2.96
N LYS A 4 -7.67 5.16 3.36
CA LYS A 4 -6.87 4.42 4.35
C LYS A 4 -5.74 3.57 3.75
N ILE A 5 -5.77 3.30 2.44
CA ILE A 5 -4.75 2.45 1.77
C ILE A 5 -3.35 3.05 1.90
N GLN A 6 -3.28 4.37 2.01
CA GLN A 6 -2.05 5.13 2.07
C GLN A 6 -1.37 5.04 3.45
N LEU A 7 -2.17 4.82 4.50
CA LEU A 7 -1.70 4.61 5.87
C LEU A 7 -1.45 3.11 6.13
N TRP A 8 -2.28 2.24 5.56
CA TRP A 8 -2.25 0.80 5.81
C TRP A 8 -1.50 0.01 4.74
N GLY A 9 -0.99 0.67 3.70
CA GLY A 9 -0.22 0.06 2.61
C GLY A 9 1.02 -0.69 3.10
N THR A 10 1.53 -0.31 4.27
CA THR A 10 2.68 -0.95 4.93
C THR A 10 2.32 -1.70 6.21
N SER A 11 1.04 -2.03 6.35
CA SER A 11 0.56 -2.88 7.43
C SER A 11 1.26 -4.25 7.39
N LYS A 12 1.26 -4.94 8.54
CA LYS A 12 1.76 -6.31 8.69
C LYS A 12 1.23 -7.23 7.57
N ASN A 13 2.09 -8.12 7.09
CA ASN A 13 1.76 -9.10 6.04
C ASN A 13 0.48 -9.90 6.35
N SER A 14 0.25 -10.27 7.60
CA SER A 14 -0.96 -10.97 8.03
C SER A 14 -2.25 -10.20 7.73
N ASN A 15 -2.25 -8.87 7.89
CA ASN A 15 -3.39 -8.03 7.55
C ASN A 15 -3.53 -7.86 6.03
N LEU A 16 -2.41 -7.78 5.30
CA LEU A 16 -2.42 -7.73 3.83
C LEU A 16 -3.04 -9.00 3.22
N ILE A 17 -2.78 -10.17 3.81
CA ILE A 17 -3.39 -11.44 3.40
C ILE A 17 -4.90 -11.39 3.61
N LYS A 18 -5.37 -10.92 4.78
CA LYS A 18 -6.82 -10.75 5.03
C LYS A 18 -7.47 -9.84 4.00
N PHE A 19 -6.79 -8.73 3.63
CA PHE A 19 -7.30 -7.81 2.61
C PHE A 19 -7.32 -8.43 1.21
N LYS A 20 -6.31 -9.23 0.85
CA LYS A 20 -6.29 -10.04 -0.40
C LYS A 20 -7.48 -11.00 -0.45
N VAL A 21 -7.73 -11.73 0.64
CA VAL A 21 -8.85 -12.67 0.74
C VAL A 21 -10.18 -11.95 0.63
N PHE A 22 -10.37 -10.86 1.37
CA PHE A 22 -11.59 -10.04 1.29
C PHE A 22 -11.86 -9.58 -0.14
N ARG A 23 -10.84 -9.01 -0.81
CA ARG A 23 -10.95 -8.59 -2.22
C ARG A 23 -11.32 -9.75 -3.15
N SER A 24 -10.71 -10.91 -2.97
CA SER A 24 -11.01 -12.10 -3.77
C SER A 24 -12.46 -12.57 -3.60
N ILE A 25 -12.98 -12.55 -2.37
CA ILE A 25 -14.39 -12.89 -2.08
C ILE A 25 -15.32 -11.88 -2.74
N THR A 26 -15.08 -10.57 -2.57
CA THR A 26 -15.91 -9.52 -3.17
C THR A 26 -15.95 -9.62 -4.71
N LEU A 27 -14.80 -9.86 -5.36
CA LEU A 27 -14.75 -10.03 -6.81
C LEU A 27 -15.53 -11.26 -7.26
N ARG A 28 -15.39 -12.38 -6.53
CA ARG A 28 -16.11 -13.61 -6.86
C ARG A 28 -17.63 -13.42 -6.78
N VAL A 29 -18.12 -12.72 -5.75
CA VAL A 29 -19.53 -12.39 -5.61
C VAL A 29 -19.98 -11.44 -6.73
N LEU A 30 -19.20 -10.42 -7.05
CA LEU A 30 -19.57 -9.42 -8.06
C LEU A 30 -19.71 -10.02 -9.46
N PHE A 31 -18.82 -10.94 -9.83
CA PHE A 31 -18.80 -11.57 -11.16
C PHE A 31 -19.54 -12.92 -11.18
N ASN A 32 -20.24 -13.29 -10.10
CA ASN A 32 -20.88 -14.60 -9.92
C ASN A 32 -19.95 -15.77 -10.30
N ALA A 33 -18.66 -15.65 -9.94
CA ALA A 33 -17.64 -16.58 -10.41
C ALA A 33 -17.75 -17.94 -9.69
N PRO A 34 -17.86 -19.05 -10.44
CA PRO A 34 -17.98 -20.39 -9.88
C PRO A 34 -16.76 -20.80 -9.05
N TRP A 35 -16.95 -21.69 -8.06
CA TRP A 35 -15.91 -22.13 -7.13
C TRP A 35 -14.68 -22.74 -7.82
N TYR A 36 -14.87 -23.40 -8.97
CA TYR A 36 -13.80 -24.04 -9.75
C TYR A 36 -12.91 -23.02 -10.49
N VAL A 37 -13.36 -21.77 -10.63
CA VAL A 37 -12.54 -20.71 -11.23
C VAL A 37 -11.51 -20.25 -10.20
N SER A 38 -10.23 -20.46 -10.52
CA SER A 38 -9.13 -20.04 -9.66
C SER A 38 -9.06 -18.51 -9.54
N ASN A 39 -8.62 -18.03 -8.37
CA ASN A 39 -8.42 -16.59 -8.16
C ASN A 39 -7.39 -16.00 -9.15
N ARG A 40 -6.41 -16.81 -9.62
CA ARG A 40 -5.41 -16.37 -10.60
C ARG A 40 -6.05 -16.02 -11.94
N ILE A 41 -6.99 -16.84 -12.40
CA ILE A 41 -7.74 -16.60 -13.64
C ILE A 41 -8.58 -15.33 -13.50
N LEU A 42 -9.37 -15.20 -12.42
CA LEU A 42 -10.16 -13.99 -12.16
C LEU A 42 -9.31 -12.71 -12.11
N HIS A 43 -8.13 -12.78 -11.51
CA HIS A 43 -7.24 -11.62 -11.46
C HIS A 43 -6.65 -11.25 -12.82
N HIS A 44 -6.34 -12.25 -13.65
CA HIS A 44 -5.85 -12.06 -15.01
C HIS A 44 -6.94 -11.47 -15.90
N ASP A 45 -8.14 -12.06 -15.90
CA ASP A 45 -9.25 -11.63 -16.75
C ASP A 45 -9.72 -10.21 -16.41
N LEU A 46 -9.66 -9.83 -15.13
CA LEU A 46 -10.04 -8.50 -14.67
C LEU A 46 -8.90 -7.47 -14.74
N ASN A 47 -7.69 -7.87 -15.16
CA ASN A 47 -6.50 -7.00 -15.26
C ASN A 47 -6.28 -6.12 -14.00
N LEU A 48 -6.53 -6.69 -12.83
CA LEU A 48 -6.57 -5.93 -11.59
C LEU A 48 -5.17 -5.71 -11.00
N PRO A 49 -4.78 -4.46 -10.64
CA PRO A 49 -3.49 -4.22 -10.02
C PRO A 49 -3.42 -4.85 -8.63
N SER A 50 -2.24 -5.36 -8.29
CA SER A 50 -1.96 -5.93 -6.98
C SER A 50 -2.19 -4.91 -5.86
N ILE A 51 -2.48 -5.36 -4.65
CA ILE A 51 -2.65 -4.45 -3.49
C ILE A 51 -1.35 -3.68 -3.20
N SER A 52 -0.18 -4.28 -3.45
CA SER A 52 1.10 -3.62 -3.26
C SER A 52 1.30 -2.48 -4.25
N SER A 53 1.05 -2.72 -5.54
CA SER A 53 1.18 -1.68 -6.56
C SER A 53 0.15 -0.57 -6.38
N LEU A 54 -1.07 -0.91 -5.95
CA LEU A 54 -2.10 0.07 -5.59
C LEU A 54 -1.66 0.92 -4.39
N ALA A 55 -1.10 0.29 -3.35
CA ALA A 55 -0.58 0.98 -2.18
C ALA A 55 0.56 1.95 -2.55
N SER A 56 1.54 1.49 -3.32
CA SER A 56 2.63 2.34 -3.84
C SER A 56 2.11 3.49 -4.69
N HIS A 57 1.16 3.24 -5.59
CA HIS A 57 0.57 4.28 -6.42
C HIS A 57 -0.10 5.38 -5.58
N HIS A 58 -0.93 5.00 -4.60
CA HIS A 58 -1.59 5.95 -3.73
C HIS A 58 -0.62 6.69 -2.82
N TYR A 59 0.38 5.98 -2.28
CA TYR A 59 1.41 6.60 -1.46
C TYR A 59 2.21 7.63 -2.26
N ASN A 60 2.64 7.30 -3.47
CA ASN A 60 3.36 8.21 -4.36
C ASN A 60 2.53 9.44 -4.73
N LYS A 61 1.23 9.24 -5.03
CA LYS A 61 0.31 10.35 -5.32
C LYS A 61 0.18 11.30 -4.13
N PHE A 62 0.05 10.76 -2.92
CA PHE A 62 0.00 11.59 -1.72
C PHE A 62 1.31 12.28 -1.44
N HIS A 63 2.43 11.56 -1.50
CA HIS A 63 3.74 12.11 -1.24
C HIS A 63 4.04 13.32 -2.14
N LYS A 64 3.67 13.24 -3.42
CA LYS A 64 3.72 14.37 -4.36
C LYS A 64 2.83 15.54 -3.95
N ASN A 65 1.65 15.28 -3.38
CA ASN A 65 0.75 16.33 -2.91
C ASN A 65 1.21 16.96 -1.59
N THR A 66 1.93 16.22 -0.76
CA THR A 66 2.51 16.70 0.51
C THR A 66 3.49 17.85 0.26
N PHE A 67 4.33 17.75 -0.78
CA PHE A 67 5.25 18.84 -1.15
C PHE A 67 4.57 20.08 -1.73
N LYS A 68 3.36 19.94 -2.29
CA LYS A 68 2.61 21.05 -2.90
C LYS A 68 1.79 21.86 -1.89
N ASN A 69 1.66 21.39 -0.65
CA ASN A 69 0.84 22.04 0.35
C ASN A 69 1.55 23.24 0.96
N SER A 70 0.81 24.34 1.15
CA SER A 70 1.33 25.57 1.76
C SER A 70 1.64 25.43 3.26
N ASN A 71 1.14 24.37 3.92
CA ASN A 71 1.35 24.16 5.36
C ASN A 71 2.77 23.60 5.64
N PRO A 72 3.60 24.33 6.41
CA PRO A 72 4.98 23.92 6.70
C PRO A 72 5.09 22.65 7.58
N LEU A 73 4.06 22.29 8.34
CA LEU A 73 4.05 21.03 9.11
C LEU A 73 3.94 19.81 8.20
N ILE A 74 3.18 19.95 7.10
CA ILE A 74 2.96 18.89 6.13
C ILE A 74 4.23 18.67 5.30
N SER A 75 4.93 19.74 4.90
CA SER A 75 6.22 19.62 4.22
C SER A 75 7.31 19.00 5.10
N LYS A 76 7.28 19.26 6.41
CA LYS A 76 8.19 18.62 7.39
C LYS A 76 7.96 17.12 7.54
N LEU A 77 6.72 16.63 7.32
CA LEU A 77 6.41 15.19 7.30
C LEU A 77 6.96 14.50 6.04
N SER A 78 7.22 15.24 4.95
CA SER A 78 7.83 14.71 3.74
C SER A 78 9.36 14.75 3.72
N SER A 79 10.00 15.62 4.52
CA SER A 79 11.46 15.69 4.62
C SER A 79 12.02 14.51 5.40
N CYS A 80 12.62 13.58 4.67
CA CYS A 80 13.25 12.35 5.16
C CYS A 80 14.67 12.62 5.68
N THR A 81 14.82 13.43 6.73
CA THR A 81 16.08 13.54 7.48
C THR A 81 15.77 13.41 8.96
N ILE A 82 15.97 12.20 9.49
CA ILE A 82 16.25 12.03 10.91
C ILE A 82 17.58 12.78 11.14
N PRO A 83 17.66 13.71 12.11
CA PRO A 83 18.91 14.41 12.38
C PRO A 83 19.98 13.37 12.75
N ASP A 84 21.07 13.39 12.01
CA ASP A 84 22.39 12.79 12.21
C ASP A 84 22.54 11.61 13.21
N ASN A 85 23.13 10.52 12.69
CA ASN A 85 23.87 9.48 13.43
C ASN A 85 23.06 8.37 14.14
N SER A 86 21.94 7.91 13.59
CA SER A 86 21.30 6.66 14.05
C SER A 86 21.24 5.62 12.93
N PRO A 87 21.52 4.32 13.22
CA PRO A 87 21.57 3.27 12.21
C PRO A 87 20.21 3.12 11.51
N PRO A 88 20.16 2.58 10.27
CA PRO A 88 18.94 2.52 9.47
C PRO A 88 17.85 1.89 10.31
N LEU A 89 16.83 2.69 10.62
CA LEU A 89 15.85 2.47 11.68
C LEU A 89 15.37 1.02 11.68
N SER A 90 15.99 0.18 12.51
CA SER A 90 15.68 -1.24 12.51
C SER A 90 14.32 -1.39 13.18
N CYS A 91 13.29 -1.64 12.37
CA CYS A 91 11.97 -1.93 12.88
C CYS A 91 12.08 -3.12 13.82
N ARG A 92 11.97 -2.85 15.13
CA ARG A 92 11.87 -3.86 16.19
C ARG A 92 10.84 -4.97 15.88
N LEU A 93 9.89 -4.71 14.97
CA LEU A 93 8.82 -5.62 14.54
C LEU A 93 8.85 -6.08 13.07
N LYS A 94 9.97 -5.97 12.34
CA LYS A 94 10.04 -6.32 10.90
C LYS A 94 8.90 -5.69 10.06
N LEU A 95 8.50 -4.47 10.42
CA LEU A 95 7.49 -3.70 9.69
C LEU A 95 8.16 -2.99 8.51
N LYS A 96 7.44 -2.92 7.38
CA LYS A 96 7.83 -2.06 6.26
C LYS A 96 7.39 -0.63 6.56
N TRP A 97 8.21 0.35 6.22
CA TRP A 97 7.83 1.76 6.32
C TRP A 97 7.10 2.21 5.06
N PRO A 98 6.16 3.18 5.16
CA PRO A 98 5.54 3.80 4.00
C PRO A 98 6.56 4.30 2.96
N LEU A 99 7.72 4.76 3.41
CA LEU A 99 8.81 5.21 2.55
C LEU A 99 9.43 4.07 1.71
N ASP A 100 9.42 2.83 2.21
CA ASP A 100 9.91 1.67 1.46
C ASP A 100 9.07 1.42 0.18
N LEU A 101 7.87 2.01 0.10
CA LEU A 101 7.02 1.94 -1.09
C LEU A 101 7.47 2.89 -2.23
N LEU A 102 8.34 3.88 -1.95
CA LEU A 102 8.89 4.81 -2.94
C LEU A 102 10.03 4.20 -3.77
N ASN A 103 10.78 3.26 -3.18
CA ASN A 103 12.04 2.74 -3.73
C ASN A 103 11.93 1.41 -4.48
N ILE A 104 10.71 0.98 -4.83
CA ILE A 104 10.51 -0.22 -5.66
C ILE A 104 10.64 0.19 -7.13
N ILE A 105 11.89 0.19 -7.62
CA ILE A 105 12.25 0.08 -9.04
C ILE A 105 12.64 -1.37 -9.29
#